data_AF-A0A0N4WXY0-F1
#
_entry.id   AF-A0A0N4WXY0-F1
#
_cell.length_a   1.000
_cell.length_b   1.000
_cell.length_c   1.000
_cell.angle_alpha   90.00
_cell.angle_beta   90.00
_cell.angle_gamma   90.00
#
_symmetry.space_group_name_H-M   'P 1'
#
loop_
_entity.id
_entity.type
_entity.pdbx_description
1 polymer ?
#
loop_
_entity_poly.entity_id
_entity_poly.type
_entity_poly.pdbx_seq_one_letter_code
_entity_poly.pdbx_strand_id
1 'polypeptide(L)'
;MAANSKTLENHPILGTAKLRQALTKTRKVNTLINAVKKFQEDNGIKMDTLPPALQLLDLHKIKRRDFYEQAAADISEQVVARIRALGENGSPESIRKLEEQLEKCFDLFPLPQFRNIVLENLKQLPKLQDRHFWVLFFRYLDSIMHDRDFYDACPLSVKQQIWLRNLDLFKETYQPAIDSYLKRKENLLLSAEPTATNFFTIETTKARRQWQEIKDLIMFVGNHDELFLAVMTYIRDLFASTGDVMLCSLRYELIMAAHDASIEGIVKADLCHDFAWCLEACMRDKHLESHQTNRLRHILDTFPKSSHERVVDLAMVAGDVHVVHFLCSVTVRKLRDSVGSAIP
;
A
#
# COMPACT_ATOMS: atom_id res chain seq x y z
N MET A 1 -25.40 -1.86 15.36
CA MET A 1 -24.88 -0.94 16.40
C MET A 1 -24.39 0.29 15.69
N ALA A 2 -25.12 1.40 15.81
CA ALA A 2 -24.82 2.62 15.08
C ALA A 2 -23.52 3.22 15.62
N ALA A 3 -22.47 3.21 14.81
CA ALA A 3 -21.26 3.98 15.08
C ALA A 3 -21.68 5.42 15.34
N ASN A 4 -21.13 6.01 16.39
CA ASN A 4 -21.28 7.41 16.76
C ASN A 4 -20.85 8.30 15.58
N SER A 5 -21.77 8.56 14.65
CA SER A 5 -21.57 9.60 13.65
C SER A 5 -21.50 10.91 14.44
N LYS A 6 -20.30 11.50 14.55
CA LYS A 6 -20.14 12.87 15.06
C LYS A 6 -21.23 13.70 14.40
N THR A 7 -22.22 14.13 15.17
CA THR A 7 -23.38 14.83 14.66
C THR A 7 -22.91 16.09 13.95
N LEU A 8 -23.54 16.44 12.82
CA LEU A 8 -23.31 17.69 12.08
C LEU A 8 -23.29 18.94 12.96
N GLU A 9 -23.80 18.83 14.19
CA GLU A 9 -23.96 19.86 15.21
C GLU A 9 -22.69 20.15 16.02
N ASN A 10 -21.70 19.25 15.98
CA ASN A 10 -20.35 19.54 16.47
C ASN A 10 -19.61 20.51 15.54
N HIS A 11 -20.17 20.74 14.35
CA HIS A 11 -19.73 21.72 13.37
C HIS A 11 -20.67 22.93 13.36
N PRO A 12 -20.26 24.10 12.83
CA PRO A 12 -21.15 25.25 12.61
C PRO A 12 -22.23 24.97 11.54
N ILE A 13 -22.57 23.72 11.28
CA ILE A 13 -23.54 23.26 10.30
C ILE A 13 -24.84 22.93 11.04
N LEU A 14 -25.96 23.47 10.55
CA LEU A 14 -27.27 23.23 11.17
C LEU A 14 -27.74 21.81 10.85
N GLY A 15 -27.53 20.90 11.79
CA GLY A 15 -27.91 19.49 11.67
C GLY A 15 -29.39 19.19 11.93
N THR A 16 -29.70 17.89 11.93
CA THR A 16 -31.05 17.36 12.14
C THR A 16 -31.63 17.63 13.52
N ALA A 17 -30.83 17.76 14.59
CA ALA A 17 -31.35 18.02 15.93
C ALA A 17 -31.71 19.51 16.12
N LYS A 18 -30.98 20.46 15.54
CA LYS A 18 -31.39 21.88 15.46
C LYS A 18 -32.67 22.06 14.64
N LEU A 19 -32.81 21.35 13.52
CA LEU A 19 -34.08 21.33 12.77
C LEU A 19 -35.21 20.73 13.62
N ARG A 20 -35.00 19.58 14.28
CA ARG A 20 -35.98 18.99 15.21
C ARG A 20 -36.33 19.95 16.35
N GLN A 21 -35.36 20.67 16.91
CA GLN A 21 -35.58 21.62 17.99
C GLN A 21 -36.41 22.82 17.51
N ALA A 22 -36.13 23.35 16.31
CA ALA A 22 -36.92 24.41 15.69
C ALA A 22 -38.36 23.96 15.40
N LEU A 23 -38.55 22.74 14.91
CA LEU A 23 -39.86 22.16 14.63
C LEU A 23 -40.65 21.86 15.92
N THR A 24 -39.99 21.35 16.97
CA THR A 24 -40.63 20.98 18.26
C THR A 24 -41.09 22.20 19.05
N LYS A 25 -40.39 23.33 18.94
CA LYS A 25 -40.79 24.60 19.57
C LYS A 25 -41.99 25.26 18.92
N THR A 26 -42.42 24.80 17.74
CA THR A 26 -43.41 25.47 16.91
C THR A 26 -44.74 24.71 16.89
N ARG A 27 -45.74 25.17 17.65
CA ARG A 27 -47.04 24.46 17.85
C ARG A 27 -48.12 24.73 16.78
N LYS A 28 -47.95 25.70 15.89
CA LYS A 28 -48.95 26.09 14.86
C LYS A 28 -48.47 25.72 13.46
N VAL A 29 -49.36 25.14 12.64
CA VAL A 29 -49.06 24.64 11.27
C VAL A 29 -48.53 25.74 10.33
N ASN A 30 -49.10 26.95 10.37
CA ASN A 30 -48.61 28.07 9.54
C ASN A 30 -47.21 28.53 9.95
N THR A 31 -46.90 28.46 11.24
CA THR A 31 -45.58 28.83 11.78
C THR A 31 -44.54 27.74 11.47
N LEU A 32 -44.97 26.48 11.37
CA LEU A 32 -44.15 25.35 10.92
C LEU A 32 -43.68 25.52 9.47
N ILE A 33 -44.59 25.89 8.55
CA ILE A 33 -44.23 26.14 7.14
C ILE A 33 -43.24 27.30 7.03
N ASN A 34 -43.45 28.38 7.78
CA ASN A 34 -42.54 29.53 7.78
C ASN A 34 -41.19 29.19 8.43
N ALA A 35 -41.16 28.36 9.48
CA ALA A 35 -39.93 27.89 10.09
C ALA A 35 -39.10 27.02 9.14
N VAL A 36 -39.76 26.13 8.37
CA VAL A 36 -39.09 25.33 7.33
C VAL A 36 -38.57 26.21 6.20
N LYS A 37 -39.37 27.16 5.70
CA LYS A 37 -38.91 28.10 4.65
C LYS A 37 -37.70 28.91 5.12
N LYS A 38 -37.75 29.46 6.33
CA LYS A 38 -36.63 30.19 6.91
C LYS A 38 -35.39 29.31 7.05
N PHE A 39 -35.55 28.07 7.51
CA PHE A 39 -34.44 27.12 7.59
C PHE A 39 -33.84 26.81 6.20
N GLN A 40 -34.68 26.70 5.17
CA GLN A 40 -34.24 26.47 3.79
C GLN A 40 -33.56 27.71 3.19
N GLU A 41 -34.01 28.92 3.50
CA GLU A 41 -33.36 30.17 3.07
C GLU A 41 -32.01 30.37 3.77
N ASP A 42 -31.92 30.04 5.05
CA ASP A 42 -30.70 30.19 5.84
C ASP A 42 -29.61 29.18 5.43
N ASN A 43 -30.00 27.95 5.08
CA ASN A 43 -29.09 26.83 4.76
C ASN A 43 -29.02 26.46 3.26
N GLY A 44 -29.80 27.13 2.41
CA GLY A 44 -29.79 26.90 0.97
C GLY A 44 -28.55 27.49 0.31
N ILE A 45 -28.24 27.03 -0.89
CA ILE A 45 -27.20 27.63 -1.73
C ILE A 45 -27.63 29.07 -2.05
N LYS A 46 -26.85 30.05 -1.61
CA LYS A 46 -27.12 31.48 -1.81
C LYS A 46 -26.59 31.91 -3.18
N MET A 47 -27.44 31.81 -4.19
CA MET A 47 -27.18 32.31 -5.54
C MET A 47 -28.43 33.01 -6.07
N ASP A 48 -28.28 34.23 -6.58
CA ASP A 48 -29.41 35.06 -7.02
C ASP A 48 -30.19 34.46 -8.21
N THR A 49 -29.52 33.62 -9.00
CA THR A 49 -30.10 32.92 -10.16
C THR A 49 -30.79 31.60 -9.81
N LEU A 50 -30.60 31.11 -8.57
CA LEU A 50 -31.12 29.80 -8.16
C LEU A 50 -32.63 29.78 -7.87
N PRO A 51 -33.27 30.82 -7.29
CA PRO A 51 -34.71 30.79 -7.03
C PRO A 51 -35.58 30.59 -8.29
N PRO A 52 -35.33 31.29 -9.42
CA PRO A 52 -36.05 31.02 -10.67
C PRO A 52 -35.81 29.59 -11.20
N ALA A 53 -34.58 29.09 -11.10
CA ALA A 53 -34.23 27.74 -11.54
C ALA A 53 -34.91 26.65 -10.69
N LEU A 54 -34.98 26.84 -9.37
CA LEU A 54 -35.68 25.92 -8.46
C LEU A 54 -37.18 25.86 -8.75
N GLN A 55 -37.80 26.99 -9.12
CA GLN A 55 -39.22 27.01 -9.52
C GLN A 55 -39.45 26.20 -10.79
N LEU A 56 -38.55 26.27 -11.77
CA LEU A 56 -38.62 25.44 -12.98
C LEU A 56 -38.47 23.95 -12.64
N LEU A 57 -37.52 23.59 -11.78
CA LEU A 57 -37.34 22.21 -11.32
C LEU A 57 -38.57 21.66 -10.59
N ASP A 58 -39.22 22.48 -9.76
CA ASP A 58 -40.46 22.12 -9.09
C ASP A 58 -41.61 21.85 -10.09
N LEU A 59 -41.72 22.64 -11.16
CA LEU A 59 -42.68 22.42 -12.25
C LEU A 59 -42.45 21.09 -12.98
N HIS A 60 -41.19 20.68 -13.10
CA HIS A 60 -40.79 19.37 -13.64
C HIS A 60 -40.90 18.21 -12.63
N LYS A 61 -41.43 18.46 -11.43
CA LYS A 61 -41.56 17.48 -10.33
C LYS A 61 -40.23 16.89 -9.87
N ILE A 62 -39.13 17.60 -10.09
CA ILE A 62 -37.80 17.20 -9.60
C ILE A 62 -37.71 17.63 -8.14
N LYS A 63 -37.33 16.72 -7.25
CA LYS A 63 -37.19 17.06 -5.84
C LYS A 63 -35.94 17.93 -5.67
N ARG A 64 -36.08 19.07 -5.01
CA ARG A 64 -34.95 19.95 -4.67
C ARG A 64 -33.82 19.23 -3.92
N ARG A 65 -34.16 18.20 -3.13
CA ARG A 65 -33.18 17.32 -2.46
C ARG A 65 -32.22 16.69 -3.47
N ASP A 66 -32.76 16.08 -4.51
CA ASP A 66 -31.98 15.35 -5.52
C ASP A 66 -31.04 16.33 -6.25
N PHE A 67 -31.51 17.55 -6.51
CA PHE A 67 -30.68 18.64 -7.03
C PHE A 67 -29.53 19.02 -6.09
N TYR A 68 -29.80 19.22 -4.79
CA TYR A 68 -28.74 19.58 -3.83
C TYR A 68 -27.76 18.43 -3.59
N GLU A 69 -28.21 17.17 -3.61
CA GLU A 69 -27.34 16.00 -3.52
C GLU A 69 -26.42 15.92 -4.76
N GLN A 70 -26.96 16.13 -5.96
CA GLN A 70 -26.16 16.16 -7.18
C GLN A 70 -25.18 17.34 -7.19
N ALA A 71 -25.63 18.55 -6.85
CA ALA A 71 -24.77 19.72 -6.79
C ALA A 71 -23.61 19.53 -5.80
N ALA A 72 -23.87 18.91 -4.63
CA ALA A 72 -22.83 18.60 -3.67
C ALA A 72 -21.83 17.55 -4.19
N ALA A 73 -22.31 16.56 -4.95
CA ALA A 73 -21.45 15.57 -5.61
C ALA A 73 -20.56 16.22 -6.68
N ASP A 74 -21.13 17.04 -7.56
CA ASP A 74 -20.41 17.73 -8.64
C ASP A 74 -19.35 18.70 -8.07
N ILE A 75 -19.69 19.44 -7.01
CA ILE A 75 -18.74 20.33 -6.32
C ILE A 75 -17.62 19.51 -5.67
N SER A 76 -17.94 18.40 -5.01
CA SER A 76 -16.93 17.52 -4.42
C SER A 76 -15.95 17.00 -5.48
N GLU A 77 -16.46 16.55 -6.63
CA GLU A 77 -15.64 16.08 -7.74
C GLU A 77 -14.74 17.19 -8.31
N GLN A 78 -15.28 18.40 -8.50
CA GLN A 78 -14.48 19.55 -8.94
C GLN A 78 -13.39 19.93 -7.93
N VAL A 79 -13.68 19.86 -6.63
CA VAL A 79 -12.70 20.13 -5.58
C VAL A 79 -11.60 19.07 -5.59
N VAL A 80 -11.95 17.79 -5.70
CA VAL A 80 -11.00 16.68 -5.85
C VAL A 80 -10.11 16.87 -7.08
N ALA A 81 -10.69 17.26 -8.22
CA ALA A 81 -9.93 17.53 -9.44
C ALA A 81 -8.94 18.70 -9.26
N ARG A 82 -9.35 19.77 -8.56
CA ARG A 82 -8.46 20.90 -8.23
C ARG A 82 -7.35 20.51 -7.27
N ILE A 83 -7.63 19.68 -6.27
CA ILE A 83 -6.63 19.15 -5.32
C ILE A 83 -5.58 18.35 -6.09
N ARG A 84 -6.01 17.49 -7.01
CA ARG A 84 -5.08 16.72 -7.87
C ARG A 84 -4.19 17.65 -8.70
N ALA A 85 -4.77 18.65 -9.36
CA ALA A 85 -4.01 19.61 -10.15
C ALA A 85 -3.03 20.44 -9.29
N LEU A 86 -3.40 20.77 -8.05
CA LEU A 86 -2.53 21.46 -7.11
C LEU A 86 -1.37 20.57 -6.63
N GLY A 87 -1.63 19.29 -6.41
CA GLY A 87 -0.63 18.28 -6.04
C GLY A 87 0.41 18.05 -7.14
N GLU A 88 -0.02 17.97 -8.40
CA GLU A 88 0.87 17.79 -9.55
C GLU A 88 1.85 18.97 -9.74
N ASN A 89 1.44 20.19 -9.39
CA ASN A 89 2.31 21.37 -9.48
C ASN A 89 3.45 21.36 -8.44
N GLY A 90 3.35 20.57 -7.37
CA GLY A 90 4.43 20.31 -6.39
C GLY A 90 5.03 21.54 -5.68
N SER A 91 4.43 22.72 -5.81
CA SER A 91 4.99 23.95 -5.25
C SER A 91 4.84 24.00 -3.72
N PRO A 92 5.77 24.61 -2.97
CA PRO A 92 5.68 24.72 -1.51
C PRO A 92 4.42 25.50 -1.08
N GLU A 93 3.96 26.45 -1.89
CA GLU A 93 2.71 27.18 -1.65
C GLU A 93 1.46 26.30 -1.89
N SER A 94 1.50 25.43 -2.89
CA SER A 94 0.43 24.45 -3.14
C SER A 94 0.28 23.48 -1.97
N ILE A 95 1.41 22.99 -1.43
CA ILE A 95 1.43 22.08 -0.28
C ILE A 95 0.82 22.75 0.95
N ARG A 96 1.21 24.00 1.25
CA ARG A 96 0.61 24.75 2.36
C ARG A 96 -0.90 24.93 2.21
N LYS A 97 -1.39 25.20 0.99
CA LYS A 97 -2.83 25.29 0.73
C LYS A 97 -3.56 23.96 0.95
N LEU A 98 -2.92 22.84 0.59
CA LEU A 98 -3.44 21.49 0.83
C LEU A 98 -3.49 21.17 2.33
N GLU A 99 -2.46 21.57 3.10
CA GLU A 99 -2.45 21.43 4.56
C GLU A 99 -3.60 22.23 5.22
N GLU A 100 -3.75 23.50 4.85
CA GLU A 100 -4.82 24.38 5.37
C GLU A 100 -6.23 23.88 5.00
N GLN A 101 -6.38 23.27 3.81
CA GLN A 101 -7.62 22.61 3.38
C GLN A 101 -7.91 21.36 4.20
N LEU A 102 -6.89 20.52 4.41
CA LEU A 102 -7.01 19.28 5.17
C LEU A 102 -7.41 19.58 6.61
N GLU A 103 -6.80 20.57 7.26
CA GLU A 103 -7.15 20.97 8.64
C GLU A 103 -8.62 21.37 8.79
N LYS A 104 -9.18 22.06 7.79
CA LYS A 104 -10.59 22.47 7.80
C LYS A 104 -11.55 21.31 7.49
N CYS A 105 -11.13 20.37 6.63
CA CYS A 105 -12.01 19.33 6.12
C CYS A 105 -11.92 18.02 6.93
N PHE A 106 -10.86 17.82 7.72
CA PHE A 106 -10.61 16.55 8.41
C PHE A 106 -11.76 16.17 9.34
N ASP A 107 -12.26 17.10 10.15
CA ASP A 107 -13.35 16.81 11.08
C ASP A 107 -14.71 16.56 10.38
N LEU A 108 -14.80 16.88 9.09
CA LEU A 108 -15.96 16.63 8.23
C LEU A 108 -15.87 15.27 7.50
N PHE A 109 -14.80 14.49 7.73
CA PHE A 109 -14.59 13.17 7.13
C PHE A 109 -15.79 12.20 7.17
N PRO A 110 -16.62 12.14 8.24
CA PRO A 110 -17.78 11.25 8.27
C PRO A 110 -18.80 11.52 7.16
N LEU A 111 -18.75 12.69 6.52
CA LEU A 111 -19.63 13.05 5.41
C LEU A 111 -19.10 12.47 4.09
N PRO A 112 -19.92 11.73 3.32
CA PRO A 112 -19.49 11.11 2.06
C PRO A 112 -18.83 12.08 1.06
N GLN A 113 -19.32 13.31 0.98
CA GLN A 113 -18.80 14.33 0.06
C GLN A 113 -17.40 14.82 0.47
N PHE A 114 -17.09 14.84 1.77
CA PHE A 114 -15.80 15.27 2.29
C PHE A 114 -14.80 14.12 2.41
N ARG A 115 -15.28 12.87 2.53
CA ARG A 115 -14.44 11.67 2.55
C ARG A 115 -13.48 11.65 1.36
N ASN A 116 -13.98 11.79 0.14
CA ASN A 116 -13.15 11.77 -1.07
C ASN A 116 -12.15 12.95 -1.11
N ILE A 117 -12.56 14.12 -0.61
CA ILE A 117 -11.72 15.32 -0.51
C ILE A 117 -10.56 15.08 0.45
N VAL A 118 -10.83 14.54 1.64
CA VAL A 118 -9.79 14.24 2.65
C VAL A 118 -8.82 13.18 2.13
N LEU A 119 -9.33 12.10 1.52
CA LEU A 119 -8.49 11.03 0.98
C LEU A 119 -7.59 11.49 -0.16
N GLU A 120 -8.10 12.29 -1.11
CA GLU A 120 -7.25 12.84 -2.18
C GLU A 120 -6.25 13.86 -1.63
N ASN A 121 -6.62 14.71 -0.65
CA ASN A 121 -5.66 15.60 0.01
C ASN A 121 -4.50 14.81 0.64
N LEU A 122 -4.82 13.77 1.43
CA LEU A 122 -3.80 12.92 2.05
C LEU A 122 -2.91 12.22 1.02
N LYS A 123 -3.44 11.89 -0.16
CA LYS A 123 -2.67 11.29 -1.26
C LYS A 123 -1.67 12.26 -1.88
N GLN A 124 -2.06 13.52 -2.05
CA GLN A 124 -1.27 14.54 -2.75
C GLN A 124 -0.23 15.23 -1.85
N LEU A 125 -0.33 15.09 -0.53
CA LEU A 125 0.62 15.69 0.40
C LEU A 125 1.99 14.99 0.35
N PRO A 126 3.11 15.75 0.37
CA PRO A 126 4.45 15.18 0.34
C PRO A 126 4.76 14.35 1.60
N LYS A 127 5.81 13.55 1.50
CA LYS A 127 6.32 12.67 2.56
C LYS A 127 6.58 13.45 3.86
N LEU A 128 6.44 12.78 5.01
CA LEU A 128 6.56 13.23 6.42
C LEU A 128 7.88 13.93 6.84
N GLN A 129 8.69 14.42 5.91
CA GLN A 129 9.93 15.14 6.22
C GLN A 129 9.66 16.53 6.85
N ASP A 130 8.47 17.10 6.62
CA ASP A 130 8.06 18.35 7.24
C ASP A 130 7.53 18.16 8.67
N ARG A 131 8.20 18.80 9.64
CA ARG A 131 7.82 18.77 11.08
C ARG A 131 6.39 19.24 11.34
N HIS A 132 5.87 20.16 10.53
CA HIS A 132 4.52 20.70 10.71
C HIS A 132 3.45 19.69 10.30
N PHE A 133 3.60 19.11 9.11
CA PHE A 133 2.77 18.00 8.64
C PHE A 133 2.82 16.82 9.62
N TRP A 134 3.97 16.54 10.23
CA TRP A 134 4.10 15.49 11.25
C TRP A 134 3.19 15.69 12.46
N VAL A 135 3.11 16.91 13.01
CA VAL A 135 2.23 17.21 14.17
C VAL A 135 0.76 17.08 13.78
N LEU A 136 0.39 17.55 12.59
CA LEU A 136 -0.99 17.45 12.08
C LEU A 136 -1.38 15.99 11.82
N PHE A 137 -0.53 15.25 11.11
CA PHE A 137 -0.75 13.84 10.78
C PHE A 137 -0.82 12.97 12.04
N PHE A 138 -0.02 13.27 13.07
CA PHE A 138 -0.09 12.56 14.35
C PHE A 138 -1.47 12.70 15.02
N ARG A 139 -2.08 13.89 15.01
CA ARG A 139 -3.44 14.08 15.52
C ARG A 139 -4.49 13.31 14.72
N TYR A 140 -4.24 13.14 13.43
CA TYR A 140 -5.14 12.41 12.54
C TYR A 140 -5.01 10.90 12.71
N LEU A 141 -3.79 10.38 12.88
CA LEU A 141 -3.47 8.96 13.04
C LEU A 141 -4.35 8.28 14.09
N ASP A 142 -4.48 8.88 15.28
CA ASP A 142 -5.34 8.33 16.33
C ASP A 142 -6.78 8.20 15.82
N SER A 143 -7.31 9.21 15.14
CA SER A 143 -8.66 9.15 14.58
C SER A 143 -8.81 8.12 13.46
N ILE A 144 -7.77 7.92 12.62
CA ILE A 144 -7.77 6.89 11.56
C ILE A 144 -7.76 5.49 12.17
N MET A 145 -6.95 5.26 13.20
CA MET A 145 -6.83 3.95 13.84
C MET A 145 -8.09 3.54 14.61
N HIS A 146 -8.88 4.49 15.10
CA HIS A 146 -10.15 4.21 15.77
C HIS A 146 -11.29 3.85 14.79
N ASP A 147 -11.17 4.22 13.50
CA ASP A 147 -12.18 3.98 12.46
C ASP A 147 -11.62 3.07 11.35
N ARG A 148 -11.98 1.77 11.41
CA ARG A 148 -11.53 0.79 10.42
C ARG A 148 -11.99 1.12 8.99
N ASP A 149 -13.21 1.63 8.83
CA ASP A 149 -13.74 1.98 7.50
C ASP A 149 -12.93 3.15 6.90
N PHE A 150 -12.45 4.05 7.74
CA PHE A 150 -11.55 5.13 7.31
C PHE A 150 -10.19 4.58 6.90
N TYR A 151 -9.57 3.76 7.76
CA TYR A 151 -8.29 3.13 7.45
C TYR A 151 -8.33 2.35 6.14
N ASP A 152 -9.37 1.55 5.93
CA ASP A 152 -9.51 0.73 4.73
C ASP A 152 -9.64 1.58 3.46
N ALA A 153 -10.33 2.72 3.55
CA ALA A 153 -10.48 3.69 2.46
C ALA A 153 -9.21 4.52 2.18
N CYS A 154 -8.22 4.53 3.08
CA CYS A 154 -6.98 5.28 2.88
C CYS A 154 -6.20 4.80 1.65
N PRO A 155 -5.64 5.72 0.83
CA PRO A 155 -4.70 5.37 -0.22
C PRO A 155 -3.49 4.59 0.33
N LEU A 156 -2.94 3.70 -0.50
CA LEU A 156 -1.76 2.90 -0.12
C LEU A 156 -0.57 3.76 0.32
N SER A 157 -0.34 4.91 -0.33
CA SER A 157 0.72 5.85 0.06
C SER A 157 0.56 6.37 1.48
N VAL A 158 -0.68 6.58 1.93
CA VAL A 158 -1.00 6.98 3.31
C VAL A 158 -0.78 5.79 4.23
N LYS A 159 -1.28 4.60 3.88
CA LYS A 159 -1.05 3.37 4.68
C LYS A 159 0.43 3.09 4.89
N GLN A 160 1.26 3.23 3.85
CA GLN A 160 2.73 3.13 3.94
C GLN A 160 3.33 4.10 4.94
N GLN A 161 2.85 5.35 4.97
CA GLN A 161 3.30 6.33 5.96
C GLN A 161 2.87 5.96 7.39
N ILE A 162 1.68 5.38 7.57
CA ILE A 162 1.24 4.84 8.86
C ILE A 162 2.16 3.69 9.29
N TRP A 163 2.45 2.76 8.37
CA TRP A 163 3.30 1.59 8.59
C TRP A 163 4.73 1.94 9.00
N LEU A 164 5.31 3.01 8.45
CA LEU A 164 6.63 3.50 8.86
C LEU A 164 6.70 3.93 10.33
N ARG A 165 5.54 4.25 10.94
CA ARG A 165 5.45 4.63 12.36
C ARG A 165 5.03 3.47 13.24
N ASN A 166 4.18 2.59 12.71
CA ASN A 166 3.68 1.43 13.41
C ASN A 166 3.97 0.16 12.59
N LEU A 167 5.16 -0.39 12.84
CA LEU A 167 5.61 -1.63 12.19
C LEU A 167 4.80 -2.85 12.62
N ASP A 168 4.16 -2.83 13.79
CA ASP A 168 3.29 -3.91 14.25
C ASP A 168 2.02 -3.98 13.41
N LEU A 169 1.40 -2.82 13.12
CA LEU A 169 0.25 -2.75 12.20
C LEU A 169 0.64 -3.17 10.77
N PHE A 170 1.86 -2.83 10.35
CA PHE A 170 2.36 -3.27 9.07
C PHE A 170 2.52 -4.80 9.02
N LYS A 171 3.03 -5.39 10.11
CA LYS A 171 3.16 -6.84 10.27
C LYS A 171 1.83 -7.56 10.15
N GLU A 172 0.77 -7.07 10.78
CA GLU A 172 -0.58 -7.62 10.61
C GLU A 172 -1.04 -7.62 9.14
N THR A 173 -0.56 -6.67 8.33
CA THR A 173 -0.91 -6.56 6.90
C THR A 173 -0.14 -7.53 6.02
N TYR A 174 1.18 -7.64 6.18
CA TYR A 174 2.00 -8.49 5.30
C TYR A 174 2.07 -9.96 5.73
N GLN A 175 1.87 -10.26 7.01
CA GLN A 175 1.98 -11.63 7.52
C GLN A 175 1.04 -12.63 6.82
N PRO A 176 -0.25 -12.31 6.58
CA PRO A 176 -1.13 -13.21 5.83
C PRO A 176 -0.65 -13.53 4.41
N ALA A 177 0.03 -12.58 3.74
CA ALA A 177 0.60 -12.80 2.41
C ALA A 177 1.77 -13.79 2.47
N ILE A 178 2.62 -13.70 3.50
CA ILE A 178 3.71 -14.66 3.72
C ILE A 178 3.15 -16.05 4.04
N ASP A 179 2.17 -16.14 4.93
CA ASP A 179 1.56 -17.42 5.32
C ASP A 179 0.86 -18.08 4.11
N SER A 180 0.16 -17.30 3.28
CA SER A 180 -0.45 -17.78 2.03
C SER A 180 0.62 -18.29 1.05
N TYR A 181 1.73 -17.58 0.92
CA TYR A 181 2.85 -17.97 0.06
C TYR A 181 3.42 -19.32 0.48
N LEU A 182 3.76 -19.48 1.76
CA LEU A 182 4.34 -20.72 2.29
C LEU A 182 3.39 -21.90 2.09
N LYS A 183 2.11 -21.72 2.46
CA LYS A 183 1.09 -22.76 2.29
C LYS A 183 0.91 -23.18 0.83
N ARG A 184 0.94 -22.22 -0.10
CA ARG A 184 0.83 -22.54 -1.54
C ARG A 184 2.07 -23.25 -2.07
N LYS A 185 3.28 -22.87 -1.63
CA LYS A 185 4.52 -23.57 -2.01
C LYS A 185 4.57 -24.98 -1.44
N GLU A 186 4.12 -25.18 -0.21
CA GLU A 186 3.98 -26.51 0.39
C GLU A 186 3.01 -27.38 -0.42
N ASN A 187 1.83 -26.85 -0.77
CA ASN A 187 0.87 -27.58 -1.61
C ASN A 187 1.45 -27.95 -2.98
N LEU A 188 2.28 -27.09 -3.56
CA LEU A 188 2.96 -27.36 -4.84
C LEU A 188 4.04 -28.45 -4.71
N LEU A 189 4.72 -28.54 -3.55
CA LEU A 189 5.66 -29.63 -3.29
C LEU A 189 4.96 -30.97 -3.10
N LEU A 190 3.78 -30.95 -2.47
CA LEU A 190 2.99 -32.14 -2.18
C LEU A 190 2.11 -32.57 -3.36
N SER A 191 1.94 -31.71 -4.38
CA SER A 191 1.11 -32.05 -5.53
C SER A 191 1.80 -33.11 -6.40
N ALA A 192 1.16 -34.28 -6.49
CA ALA A 192 1.61 -35.38 -7.32
C ALA A 192 1.17 -35.23 -8.79
N GLU A 193 1.14 -34.01 -9.33
CA GLU A 193 0.74 -33.82 -10.71
C GLU A 193 1.78 -34.44 -11.65
N PRO A 194 1.39 -35.41 -12.51
CA PRO A 194 2.29 -36.06 -13.44
C PRO A 194 2.51 -35.14 -14.65
N THR A 195 3.23 -34.04 -14.46
CA THR A 195 3.72 -33.22 -15.56
C THR A 195 5.13 -33.66 -15.96
N ALA A 196 5.48 -33.52 -17.23
CA ALA A 196 6.81 -33.83 -17.76
C ALA A 196 7.92 -32.91 -17.22
N THR A 197 7.57 -31.99 -16.32
CA THR A 197 8.42 -30.95 -15.74
C THR A 197 8.41 -31.10 -14.23
N ASN A 198 9.57 -31.25 -13.61
CA ASN A 198 9.72 -31.26 -12.14
C ASN A 198 9.52 -29.86 -11.55
N PHE A 199 9.26 -29.75 -10.24
CA PHE A 199 9.16 -28.49 -9.48
C PHE A 199 10.20 -27.43 -9.88
N PHE A 200 11.47 -27.81 -10.05
CA PHE A 200 12.59 -26.92 -10.42
C PHE A 200 12.63 -26.51 -11.91
N THR A 201 11.78 -27.09 -12.73
CA THR A 201 11.70 -26.86 -14.19
C THR A 201 10.35 -26.32 -14.64
N ILE A 202 9.32 -26.43 -13.80
CA ILE A 202 8.00 -25.84 -14.03
C ILE A 202 8.07 -24.32 -13.93
N GLU A 203 8.67 -23.81 -12.86
CA GLU A 203 8.70 -22.37 -12.59
C GLU A 203 10.04 -21.77 -13.03
N THR A 204 10.01 -20.89 -14.03
CA THR A 204 11.16 -20.04 -14.34
C THR A 204 11.41 -19.04 -13.20
N THR A 205 12.64 -18.55 -13.06
CA THR A 205 12.98 -17.50 -12.07
C THR A 205 12.04 -16.29 -12.15
N LYS A 206 11.63 -15.91 -13.37
CA LYS A 206 10.66 -14.83 -13.61
C LYS A 206 9.23 -15.20 -13.21
N ALA A 207 8.76 -16.41 -13.53
CA ALA A 207 7.40 -16.85 -13.22
C ALA A 207 7.15 -16.89 -11.71
N ARG A 208 8.15 -17.29 -10.94
CA ARG A 208 8.11 -17.29 -9.47
C ARG A 208 7.70 -15.93 -8.90
N ARG A 209 8.26 -14.84 -9.43
CA ARG A 209 7.96 -13.45 -9.01
C ARG A 209 6.57 -12.95 -9.41
N GLN A 210 5.84 -13.71 -10.23
CA GLN A 210 4.50 -13.32 -10.67
C GLN A 210 3.40 -13.72 -9.69
N TRP A 211 3.74 -14.47 -8.64
CA TRP A 211 2.82 -14.85 -7.58
C TRP A 211 2.21 -13.61 -6.91
N GLN A 212 0.91 -13.69 -6.61
CA GLN A 212 0.15 -12.56 -6.09
C GLN A 212 0.73 -12.08 -4.76
N GLU A 213 1.13 -13.00 -3.89
CA GLU A 213 1.74 -12.69 -2.60
C GLU A 213 3.00 -11.84 -2.72
N ILE A 214 3.85 -12.12 -3.72
CA ILE A 214 5.09 -11.36 -3.94
C ILE A 214 4.76 -9.98 -4.49
N LYS A 215 3.82 -9.89 -5.43
CA LYS A 215 3.34 -8.61 -5.97
C LYS A 215 2.73 -7.74 -4.88
N ASP A 216 1.94 -8.33 -4.00
CA ASP A 216 1.32 -7.65 -2.87
C ASP A 216 2.37 -7.14 -1.89
N LEU A 217 3.37 -7.95 -1.53
CA LEU A 217 4.46 -7.54 -0.65
C LEU A 217 5.27 -6.38 -1.25
N ILE A 218 5.63 -6.44 -2.53
CA ILE A 218 6.33 -5.34 -3.22
C ILE A 218 5.46 -4.08 -3.29
N MET A 219 4.16 -4.25 -3.56
CA MET A 219 3.20 -3.14 -3.55
C MET A 219 3.11 -2.50 -2.17
N PHE A 220 3.00 -3.31 -1.10
CA PHE A 220 2.90 -2.80 0.27
C PHE A 220 4.14 -2.01 0.68
N VAL A 221 5.33 -2.48 0.34
CA VAL A 221 6.58 -1.78 0.64
C VAL A 221 6.73 -0.50 -0.20
N GLY A 222 6.41 -0.55 -1.49
CA GLY A 222 6.61 0.56 -2.41
C GLY A 222 8.07 1.02 -2.45
N ASN A 223 8.31 2.34 -2.37
CA ASN A 223 9.65 2.93 -2.44
C ASN A 223 10.30 3.14 -1.05
N HIS A 224 9.83 2.43 -0.03
CA HIS A 224 10.29 2.60 1.35
C HIS A 224 11.20 1.44 1.77
N ASP A 225 12.51 1.70 1.82
CA ASP A 225 13.54 0.76 2.26
C ASP A 225 13.35 0.30 3.71
N GLU A 226 12.89 1.18 4.61
CA GLU A 226 12.54 0.84 5.99
C GLU A 226 11.46 -0.26 6.06
N LEU A 227 10.40 -0.16 5.24
CA LEU A 227 9.36 -1.18 5.18
C LEU A 227 9.89 -2.49 4.59
N PHE A 228 10.73 -2.41 3.56
CA PHE A 228 11.37 -3.60 2.99
C PHE A 228 12.22 -4.32 4.04
N LEU A 229 13.04 -3.57 4.78
CA LEU A 229 13.89 -4.09 5.83
C LEU A 229 13.07 -4.75 6.95
N ALA A 230 11.91 -4.18 7.31
CA ALA A 230 11.01 -4.78 8.29
C ALA A 230 10.50 -6.16 7.82
N VAL A 231 10.10 -6.29 6.55
CA VAL A 231 9.70 -7.58 5.97
C VAL A 231 10.87 -8.55 5.93
N MET A 232 12.07 -8.11 5.51
CA MET A 232 13.27 -8.96 5.48
C MET A 232 13.66 -9.46 6.88
N THR A 233 13.56 -8.59 7.88
CA THR A 233 13.85 -8.95 9.28
C THR A 233 12.87 -9.99 9.78
N TYR A 234 11.57 -9.80 9.52
CA TYR A 234 10.56 -10.79 9.87
C TYR A 234 10.80 -12.14 9.18
N ILE A 235 11.11 -12.15 7.87
CA ILE A 235 11.43 -13.38 7.13
C ILE A 235 12.64 -14.09 7.73
N ARG A 236 13.68 -13.33 8.11
CA ARG A 236 14.89 -13.87 8.75
C ARG A 236 14.59 -14.50 10.11
N ASP A 237 13.81 -13.80 10.94
CA ASP A 237 13.43 -14.30 12.28
C ASP A 237 12.53 -15.53 12.18
N LEU A 238 11.60 -15.52 11.22
CA LEU A 238 10.74 -16.66 10.95
C LEU A 238 11.56 -17.85 10.44
N PHE A 239 12.57 -17.63 9.60
CA PHE A 239 13.47 -18.68 9.15
C PHE A 239 14.31 -19.24 10.30
N ALA A 240 14.86 -18.38 11.14
CA ALA A 240 15.65 -18.81 12.30
C ALA A 240 14.84 -19.66 13.29
N SER A 241 13.54 -19.40 13.42
CA SER A 241 12.65 -20.14 14.33
C SER A 241 12.07 -21.43 13.74
N THR A 242 11.77 -21.45 12.44
CA THR A 242 11.07 -22.58 11.79
C THR A 242 12.00 -23.50 11.00
N GLY A 243 13.10 -22.97 10.47
CA GLY A 243 13.96 -23.66 9.51
C GLY A 243 13.33 -23.87 8.13
N ASP A 244 12.20 -23.21 7.81
CA ASP A 244 11.51 -23.40 6.54
C ASP A 244 12.31 -22.80 5.36
N VAL A 245 12.83 -23.67 4.51
CA VAL A 245 13.63 -23.30 3.32
C VAL A 245 12.84 -22.49 2.29
N MET A 246 11.51 -22.50 2.31
CA MET A 246 10.71 -21.65 1.40
C MET A 246 10.84 -20.17 1.73
N LEU A 247 11.26 -19.82 2.94
CA LEU A 247 11.59 -18.44 3.31
C LEU A 247 12.86 -17.95 2.62
N CYS A 248 13.82 -18.83 2.33
CA CYS A 248 14.98 -18.51 1.49
C CYS A 248 14.54 -18.15 0.07
N SER A 249 13.57 -18.91 -0.48
CA SER A 249 12.98 -18.62 -1.77
C SER A 249 12.20 -17.31 -1.80
N LEU A 250 11.41 -17.03 -0.77
CA LEU A 250 10.70 -15.75 -0.64
C LEU A 250 11.68 -14.56 -0.56
N ARG A 251 12.75 -14.68 0.24
CA ARG A 251 13.81 -13.67 0.36
C ARG A 251 14.47 -13.37 -0.99
N TYR A 252 14.80 -14.43 -1.75
CA TYR A 252 15.38 -14.32 -3.09
C TYR A 252 14.42 -13.65 -4.06
N GLU A 253 13.16 -14.09 -4.10
CA GLU A 253 12.15 -13.59 -5.02
C GLU A 253 11.82 -12.12 -4.76
N LEU A 254 11.75 -11.68 -3.50
CA LEU A 254 11.42 -10.29 -3.14
C LEU A 254 12.50 -9.30 -3.60
N ILE A 255 13.80 -9.59 -3.41
CA ILE A 255 14.84 -8.68 -3.88
C ILE A 255 14.89 -8.62 -5.41
N MET A 256 14.69 -9.75 -6.09
CA MET A 256 14.63 -9.78 -7.55
C MET A 256 13.33 -9.14 -8.09
N ALA A 257 12.23 -9.19 -7.35
CA ALA A 257 10.99 -8.49 -7.71
C ALA A 257 11.12 -6.97 -7.52
N ALA A 258 11.82 -6.51 -6.48
CA ALA A 258 12.16 -5.11 -6.30
C ALA A 258 13.07 -4.59 -7.43
N HIS A 259 14.04 -5.42 -7.87
CA HIS A 259 14.86 -5.14 -9.05
C HIS A 259 14.01 -5.03 -10.32
N ASP A 260 13.11 -5.98 -10.59
CA ASP A 260 12.24 -5.95 -11.76
C ASP A 260 11.28 -4.75 -11.77
N ALA A 261 10.88 -4.29 -10.58
CA ALA A 261 10.07 -3.08 -10.39
C ALA A 261 10.89 -1.77 -10.42
N SER A 262 12.21 -1.85 -10.62
CA SER A 262 13.13 -0.70 -10.64
C SER A 262 13.09 0.16 -9.38
N ILE A 263 12.90 -0.46 -8.20
CA ILE A 263 12.87 0.26 -6.92
C ILE A 263 14.31 0.48 -6.44
N GLU A 264 14.96 1.52 -6.99
CA GLU A 264 16.40 1.77 -6.76
C GLU A 264 16.79 1.91 -5.29
N GLY A 265 15.92 2.48 -4.45
CA GLY A 265 16.19 2.63 -3.01
C GLY A 265 16.41 1.28 -2.33
N ILE A 266 15.57 0.29 -2.64
CA ILE A 266 15.69 -1.07 -2.10
C ILE A 266 16.88 -1.80 -2.71
N VAL A 267 17.03 -1.75 -4.04
CA VAL A 267 18.11 -2.42 -4.76
C VAL A 267 19.49 -1.97 -4.29
N LYS A 268 19.67 -0.67 -4.04
CA LYS A 268 20.94 -0.11 -3.56
C LYS A 268 21.18 -0.38 -2.07
N ALA A 269 20.11 -0.45 -1.26
CA ALA A 269 20.23 -0.69 0.17
C ALA A 269 20.48 -2.16 0.52
N ASP A 270 19.97 -3.10 -0.28
CA ASP A 270 20.12 -4.53 -0.04
C ASP A 270 21.47 -5.06 -0.54
N LEU A 271 22.37 -5.36 0.40
CA LEU A 271 23.71 -5.88 0.12
C LEU A 271 23.72 -7.24 -0.60
N CYS A 272 22.62 -8.00 -0.54
CA CYS A 272 22.52 -9.30 -1.19
C CYS A 272 22.05 -9.21 -2.65
N HIS A 273 21.64 -8.02 -3.11
CA HIS A 273 21.14 -7.81 -4.48
C HIS A 273 22.12 -8.31 -5.54
N ASP A 274 23.38 -7.85 -5.50
CA ASP A 274 24.37 -8.19 -6.53
C ASP A 274 24.67 -9.68 -6.59
N PHE A 275 24.63 -10.34 -5.42
CA PHE A 275 24.77 -11.78 -5.31
C PHE A 275 23.58 -12.51 -5.94
N ALA A 276 22.35 -12.13 -5.57
CA ALA A 276 21.12 -12.70 -6.13
C ALA A 276 21.04 -12.51 -7.65
N TRP A 277 21.37 -11.32 -8.14
CA TRP A 277 21.38 -10.99 -9.56
C TRP A 277 22.43 -11.78 -10.35
N CYS A 278 23.63 -11.95 -9.80
CA CYS A 278 24.65 -12.79 -10.43
C CYS A 278 24.23 -14.26 -10.48
N LEU A 279 23.60 -14.78 -9.42
CA LEU A 279 23.05 -16.13 -9.40
C LEU A 279 21.91 -16.30 -10.41
N GLU A 280 21.04 -15.31 -10.58
CA GLU A 280 19.96 -15.35 -11.57
C GLU A 280 20.51 -15.50 -12.99
N ALA A 281 21.59 -14.79 -13.32
CA ALA A 281 22.26 -14.93 -14.60
C ALA A 281 22.80 -16.36 -14.81
N CYS A 282 23.47 -16.92 -13.81
CA CYS A 282 24.00 -18.29 -13.87
C CYS A 282 22.88 -19.33 -14.06
N MET A 283 21.78 -19.20 -13.32
CA MET A 283 20.64 -20.11 -13.42
C MET A 283 19.96 -20.03 -14.79
N ARG A 284 19.80 -18.82 -15.33
CA ARG A 284 19.21 -18.61 -16.66
C ARG A 284 20.08 -19.22 -17.75
N ASP A 285 21.39 -19.04 -17.67
CA ASP A 285 22.34 -19.52 -18.68
C ASP A 285 22.66 -21.03 -18.50
N LYS A 286 22.22 -21.64 -17.38
CA LYS A 286 22.36 -23.07 -17.03
C LYS A 286 23.81 -23.57 -17.00
N HIS A 287 24.77 -22.66 -16.89
CA HIS A 287 26.19 -22.93 -16.77
C HIS A 287 26.84 -21.99 -15.75
N LEU A 288 28.02 -22.39 -15.29
CA LEU A 288 28.86 -21.57 -14.43
C LEU A 288 30.24 -21.42 -15.09
N GLU A 289 30.44 -20.31 -15.79
CA GLU A 289 31.71 -20.01 -16.47
C GLU A 289 32.73 -19.37 -15.53
N SER A 290 33.99 -19.31 -15.98
CA SER A 290 35.09 -18.71 -15.20
C SER A 290 34.79 -17.25 -14.82
N HIS A 291 34.22 -16.46 -15.74
CA HIS A 291 33.89 -15.06 -15.48
C HIS A 291 32.79 -14.90 -14.41
N GLN A 292 31.73 -15.73 -14.47
CA GLN A 292 30.65 -15.75 -13.47
C GLN A 292 31.16 -16.21 -12.11
N THR A 293 32.00 -17.25 -12.10
CA THR A 293 32.63 -17.78 -10.88
C THR A 293 33.51 -16.73 -10.21
N ASN A 294 34.32 -16.01 -10.98
CA ASN A 294 35.18 -14.95 -10.47
C ASN A 294 34.35 -13.77 -9.92
N ARG A 295 33.23 -13.43 -10.57
CA ARG A 295 32.31 -12.40 -10.06
C ARG A 295 31.66 -12.82 -8.74
N LEU A 296 31.11 -14.03 -8.66
CA LEU A 296 30.54 -14.57 -7.41
C LEU A 296 31.59 -14.60 -6.29
N ARG A 297 32.81 -15.06 -6.59
CA ARG A 297 33.92 -15.03 -5.63
C ARG A 297 34.21 -13.62 -5.13
N HIS A 298 34.33 -12.65 -6.04
CA HIS A 298 34.59 -11.26 -5.67
C HIS A 298 33.48 -10.67 -4.78
N ILE A 299 32.21 -10.97 -5.06
CA ILE A 299 31.09 -10.55 -4.21
C ILE A 299 31.24 -11.17 -2.82
N LEU A 300 31.49 -12.48 -2.72
CA LEU A 300 31.67 -13.18 -1.44
C LEU A 300 32.89 -12.71 -0.64
N ASP A 301 33.96 -12.31 -1.32
CA ASP A 301 35.19 -11.81 -0.70
C ASP A 301 35.02 -10.38 -0.15
N THR A 302 34.28 -9.54 -0.88
CA THR A 302 34.02 -8.13 -0.49
C THR A 302 32.81 -7.97 0.43
N PHE A 303 31.95 -8.99 0.54
CA PHE A 303 30.75 -8.94 1.37
C PHE A 303 31.10 -8.68 2.85
N PRO A 304 30.47 -7.68 3.51
CA PRO A 304 30.80 -7.33 4.88
C PRO A 304 30.26 -8.37 5.88
N LYS A 305 31.15 -9.25 6.34
CA LYS A 305 30.87 -10.36 7.27
C LYS A 305 30.86 -9.95 8.75
N SER A 306 30.79 -8.65 9.05
CA SER A 306 30.91 -8.12 10.42
C SER A 306 29.69 -8.39 11.30
N SER A 307 28.51 -8.61 10.70
CA SER A 307 27.27 -8.95 11.43
C SER A 307 26.77 -10.33 11.01
N HIS A 308 26.34 -11.12 12.00
CA HIS A 308 25.73 -12.42 11.78
C HIS A 308 24.49 -12.33 10.87
N GLU A 309 23.64 -11.31 11.07
CA GLU A 309 22.42 -11.10 10.28
C GLU A 309 22.71 -10.99 8.79
N ARG A 310 23.80 -10.28 8.41
CA ARG A 310 24.19 -10.10 7.01
C ARG A 310 24.64 -11.42 6.38
N VAL A 311 25.35 -12.24 7.15
CA VAL A 311 25.77 -13.58 6.70
C VAL A 311 24.54 -14.49 6.53
N VAL A 312 23.55 -14.38 7.43
CA VAL A 312 22.28 -15.11 7.31
C VAL A 312 21.53 -14.69 6.05
N ASP A 313 21.40 -13.40 5.77
CA ASP A 313 20.73 -12.94 4.54
C ASP A 313 21.37 -13.50 3.27
N LEU A 314 22.71 -13.47 3.22
CA LEU A 314 23.46 -14.04 2.10
C LEU A 314 23.26 -15.56 2.00
N ALA A 315 23.26 -16.25 3.13
CA ALA A 315 23.01 -17.69 3.21
C ALA A 315 21.58 -18.04 2.78
N MET A 316 20.58 -17.22 3.12
CA MET A 316 19.21 -17.40 2.66
C MET A 316 19.11 -17.23 1.14
N VAL A 317 19.78 -16.24 0.55
CA VAL A 317 19.84 -16.09 -0.93
C VAL A 317 20.50 -17.30 -1.59
N ALA A 318 21.59 -17.82 -1.02
CA ALA A 318 22.24 -19.04 -1.50
C ALA A 318 21.41 -20.32 -1.27
N GLY A 319 20.58 -20.31 -0.23
CA GLY A 319 19.70 -21.40 0.20
C GLY A 319 18.37 -21.47 -0.55
N ASP A 320 18.12 -20.56 -1.50
CA ASP A 320 16.98 -20.67 -2.40
C ASP A 320 16.98 -22.04 -3.09
N VAL A 321 15.83 -22.70 -3.10
CA VAL A 321 15.74 -24.09 -3.57
C VAL A 321 16.14 -24.26 -5.05
N HIS A 322 15.94 -23.24 -5.90
CA HIS A 322 16.37 -23.29 -7.30
C HIS A 322 17.86 -23.01 -7.45
N VAL A 323 18.41 -22.09 -6.65
CA VAL A 323 19.86 -21.86 -6.57
C VAL A 323 20.57 -23.15 -6.15
N VAL A 324 20.11 -23.80 -5.09
CA VAL A 324 20.67 -25.07 -4.60
C VAL A 324 20.59 -26.14 -5.68
N HIS A 325 19.42 -26.34 -6.29
CA HIS A 325 19.24 -27.31 -7.37
C HIS A 325 20.18 -27.05 -8.56
N PHE A 326 20.34 -25.79 -8.96
CA PHE A 326 21.27 -25.38 -10.02
C PHE A 326 22.72 -25.72 -9.66
N LEU A 327 23.18 -25.32 -8.48
CA LEU A 327 24.56 -25.58 -8.03
C LEU A 327 24.83 -27.09 -7.93
N CYS A 328 23.91 -27.86 -7.35
CA CYS A 328 24.01 -29.32 -7.31
C CYS A 328 24.08 -29.94 -8.72
N SER A 329 23.23 -29.48 -9.64
CA SER A 329 23.21 -29.97 -11.03
C SER A 329 24.52 -29.68 -11.77
N VAL A 330 25.10 -28.49 -11.56
CA VAL A 330 26.41 -28.12 -12.14
C VAL A 330 27.53 -28.95 -11.52
N THR A 331 27.55 -29.13 -10.20
CA THR A 331 28.55 -29.96 -9.51
C THR A 331 28.51 -31.40 -9.99
N VAL A 332 27.32 -32.02 -10.08
CA VAL A 332 27.18 -33.40 -10.59
C VAL A 332 27.67 -33.52 -12.03
N ARG A 333 27.37 -32.54 -12.88
CA ARG A 333 27.87 -32.50 -14.27
C ARG A 333 29.39 -32.45 -14.29
N LYS A 334 30.01 -31.54 -13.53
CA LYS A 334 31.46 -31.41 -13.44
C LYS A 334 32.14 -32.67 -12.91
N LEU A 335 31.60 -33.29 -11.86
CA LEU A 335 32.11 -34.56 -11.35
C LEU A 335 32.03 -35.68 -12.39
N ARG A 336 30.91 -35.76 -13.14
CA ARG A 336 30.76 -36.73 -14.24
C ARG A 336 31.79 -36.50 -15.36
N ASP A 337 31.99 -35.26 -15.77
CA ASP A 337 32.95 -34.91 -16.82
C ASP A 337 34.39 -35.23 -16.38
N SER A 338 34.72 -35.02 -15.10
CA SER A 338 36.02 -35.36 -14.52
C SER A 338 36.26 -36.88 -14.45
N VAL A 339 35.24 -37.67 -14.15
CA VAL A 339 35.34 -39.15 -14.16
C VAL A 339 35.40 -39.70 -15.58
N GLY A 340 34.63 -39.14 -16.53
CA GLY A 340 34.67 -39.55 -17.94
C GLY A 340 35.99 -39.23 -18.64
N SER A 341 36.72 -38.21 -18.17
CA SER A 341 38.07 -37.88 -18.65
C SER A 341 39.18 -38.74 -18.03
N ALA A 342 38.85 -39.56 -17.02
CA ALA A 342 39.78 -40.40 -16.27
C ALA A 342 39.67 -41.91 -16.61
N ILE A 343 38.80 -42.27 -17.55
CA ILE A 343 38.72 -43.64 -18.09
C ILE A 343 39.46 -43.63 -19.45
N PRO A 344 40.58 -44.35 -19.59
CA PRO A 344 41.38 -44.38 -20.82
C PRO A 344 40.65 -45.01 -22.01
#